data_AF-A0A090Q0J9-F1
#
_entry.id   AF-A0A090Q0J9-F1
#
_cell.length_a   1.000
_cell.length_b   1.000
_cell.length_c   1.000
_cell.angle_alpha   90.00
_cell.angle_beta   90.00
_cell.angle_gamma   90.00
#
_symmetry.space_group_name_H-M   'P 1'
#
loop_
_entity.id
_entity.type
_entity.pdbx_description
1 polymer ?
#
loop_
_entity_poly.entity_id
_entity_poly.type
_entity_poly.pdbx_seq_one_letter_code
_entity_poly.pdbx_strand_id
1 'polypeptide(L)'
;MHVDGKSYWENTTSAPLPRREYTTRSDYNVTMRGNRHEITDYGWVHDQDNLKIIRKEGQEDQILAAEKGYNTYKRVDDSRCAAAAQWWKDNNDKWSTVRSKWDEVYNRNTDLHLHEKVDNKVLFKHLFDEEIKTKDQIDPIIESFIISNPK
;
A
#
# COMPACT_ATOMS: atom_id res chain seq x y z
N MET A 1 -12.97 11.97 -16.01
CA MET A 1 -14.03 12.45 -16.92
C MET A 1 -14.98 13.33 -16.14
N HIS A 2 -15.45 14.41 -16.77
CA HIS A 2 -16.47 15.30 -16.22
C HIS A 2 -17.63 15.35 -17.22
N VAL A 3 -18.71 14.63 -16.94
CA VAL A 3 -19.84 14.44 -17.87
C VAL A 3 -21.14 14.46 -17.05
N ASP A 4 -22.14 15.20 -17.52
CA ASP A 4 -23.49 15.27 -16.93
C ASP A 4 -23.51 15.54 -15.42
N GLY A 5 -22.66 16.48 -14.97
CA GLY A 5 -22.55 16.85 -13.54
C GLY A 5 -21.79 15.84 -12.68
N LYS A 6 -21.30 14.73 -13.25
CA LYS A 6 -20.49 13.73 -12.56
C LYS A 6 -19.01 13.94 -12.83
N SER A 7 -18.22 13.81 -11.78
CA SER A 7 -16.77 13.84 -11.85
C SER A 7 -16.23 12.50 -11.38
N TYR A 8 -15.73 11.70 -12.31
CA TYR A 8 -15.22 10.37 -11.99
C TYR A 8 -13.96 10.02 -12.75
N TRP A 9 -13.17 9.13 -12.16
CA TRP A 9 -12.05 8.45 -12.78
C TRP A 9 -12.34 6.95 -12.76
N GLU A 10 -12.01 6.26 -13.85
CA GLU A 10 -12.18 4.82 -13.92
C GLU A 10 -11.00 4.14 -14.63
N ASN A 11 -10.75 2.90 -14.24
CA ASN A 11 -9.78 2.04 -14.91
C ASN A 11 -10.10 0.56 -14.69
N THR A 12 -9.49 -0.28 -15.52
CA THR A 12 -9.44 -1.72 -15.33
C THR A 12 -7.98 -2.17 -15.36
N THR A 13 -7.56 -2.97 -14.39
CA THR A 13 -6.16 -3.43 -14.32
C THR A 13 -6.03 -4.82 -13.71
N SER A 14 -5.08 -5.61 -14.21
CA SER A 14 -4.74 -6.91 -13.61
C SER A 14 -3.95 -6.69 -12.33
N ALA A 15 -4.26 -7.48 -11.29
CA ALA A 15 -3.56 -7.47 -10.02
C ALA A 15 -3.30 -8.90 -9.53
N PRO A 16 -2.24 -9.11 -8.73
CA PRO A 16 -2.05 -10.37 -8.03
C PRO A 16 -3.19 -10.60 -7.02
N LEU A 17 -3.26 -11.84 -6.53
CA LEU A 17 -4.24 -12.23 -5.53
C LEU A 17 -4.18 -11.33 -4.28
N PRO A 18 -5.32 -10.84 -3.79
CA PRO A 18 -5.38 -10.21 -2.48
C PRO A 18 -4.80 -11.11 -1.39
N ARG A 19 -4.10 -10.54 -0.41
CA ARG A 19 -3.40 -11.31 0.64
C ARG A 19 -4.28 -12.37 1.32
N ARG A 20 -5.55 -12.05 1.58
CA ARG A 20 -6.53 -12.95 2.22
C ARG A 20 -6.76 -14.25 1.42
N GLU A 21 -6.54 -14.21 0.11
CA GLU A 21 -6.89 -15.30 -0.79
C GLU A 21 -5.85 -16.41 -0.72
N TYR A 22 -4.57 -16.09 -0.47
CA TYR A 22 -3.48 -17.07 -0.39
C TYR A 22 -3.72 -18.19 0.62
N THR A 23 -4.55 -17.96 1.65
CA THR A 23 -4.87 -18.96 2.69
C THR A 23 -6.24 -19.59 2.52
N THR A 24 -7.09 -19.06 1.65
CA THR A 24 -8.52 -19.41 1.60
C THR A 24 -8.95 -19.96 0.25
N ARG A 25 -8.26 -19.58 -0.84
CA ARG A 25 -8.62 -19.98 -2.20
C ARG A 25 -7.39 -20.30 -3.02
N SER A 26 -7.54 -21.28 -3.91
CA SER A 26 -6.49 -21.75 -4.83
C SER A 26 -7.02 -21.96 -6.26
N ASP A 27 -8.24 -21.53 -6.53
CA ASP A 27 -8.99 -21.82 -7.76
C ASP A 27 -8.90 -20.71 -8.82
N TYR A 28 -8.12 -19.66 -8.58
CA TYR A 28 -7.80 -18.60 -9.54
C TYR A 28 -6.45 -17.95 -9.22
N ASN A 29 -5.88 -17.19 -10.16
CA ASN A 29 -4.52 -16.65 -10.04
C ASN A 29 -4.39 -15.15 -10.37
N VAL A 30 -5.42 -14.53 -10.96
CA VAL A 30 -5.42 -13.09 -11.28
C VAL A 30 -6.72 -12.46 -10.81
N THR A 31 -6.65 -11.25 -10.23
CA THR A 31 -7.82 -10.41 -10.03
C THR A 31 -7.80 -9.28 -11.06
N MET A 32 -8.77 -9.24 -11.97
CA MET A 32 -8.99 -8.07 -12.81
C MET A 32 -9.83 -7.07 -12.04
N ARG A 33 -9.25 -5.93 -11.69
CA ARG A 33 -9.89 -4.91 -10.86
C ARG A 33 -10.44 -3.80 -11.73
N GLY A 34 -11.77 -3.68 -11.81
CA GLY A 34 -12.45 -2.48 -12.27
C GLY A 34 -12.59 -1.50 -11.11
N ASN A 35 -12.15 -0.26 -11.31
CA ASN A 35 -12.28 0.81 -10.31
C ASN A 35 -13.02 1.98 -10.94
N ARG A 36 -14.00 2.52 -10.22
CA ARG A 36 -14.63 3.80 -10.52
C ARG A 36 -14.65 4.64 -9.26
N HIS A 37 -13.89 5.73 -9.28
CA HIS A 37 -13.86 6.73 -8.23
C HIS A 37 -14.71 7.91 -8.66
N GLU A 38 -15.78 8.20 -7.93
CA GLU A 38 -16.72 9.28 -8.24
C GLU A 38 -16.83 10.24 -7.06
N ILE A 39 -16.70 11.54 -7.34
CA ILE A 39 -16.98 12.60 -6.35
C ILE A 39 -18.48 12.80 -6.30
N THR A 40 -19.04 12.76 -5.08
CA THR A 40 -20.46 13.01 -4.79
C THR A 40 -20.61 14.24 -3.91
N ASP A 41 -21.84 14.72 -3.74
CA ASP A 41 -22.17 15.84 -2.83
C ASP A 41 -21.89 15.51 -1.34
N TYR A 42 -21.86 14.23 -0.98
CA TYR A 42 -21.57 13.76 0.38
C TYR A 42 -20.15 13.23 0.58
N GLY A 43 -19.28 13.27 -0.44
CA GLY A 43 -17.90 12.78 -0.35
C GLY A 43 -17.41 12.15 -1.66
N TRP A 44 -16.89 10.93 -1.59
CA TRP A 44 -16.55 10.15 -2.78
C TRP A 44 -16.88 8.67 -2.60
N VAL A 45 -17.10 8.02 -3.73
CA VAL A 45 -17.45 6.60 -3.83
C VAL A 45 -16.35 5.90 -4.61
N HIS A 46 -15.96 4.71 -4.15
CA HIS A 46 -15.17 3.75 -4.91
C HIS A 46 -16.03 2.53 -5.20
N ASP A 47 -16.53 2.48 -6.42
CA ASP A 47 -17.27 1.35 -6.96
C ASP A 47 -16.31 0.42 -7.71
N GLN A 48 -16.41 -0.87 -7.44
CA GLN A 48 -15.47 -1.88 -7.92
C GLN A 48 -16.19 -3.07 -8.52
N ASP A 49 -15.86 -3.36 -9.77
CA ASP A 49 -16.28 -4.57 -10.47
C ASP A 49 -15.03 -5.44 -10.68
N ASN A 50 -14.82 -6.39 -9.77
CA ASN A 50 -13.65 -7.26 -9.77
C ASN A 50 -13.99 -8.61 -10.40
N LEU A 51 -13.12 -9.14 -11.25
CA LEU A 51 -13.21 -10.50 -11.78
C LEU A 51 -12.10 -11.37 -11.21
N LYS A 52 -12.45 -12.57 -10.76
CA LYS A 52 -11.51 -13.63 -10.41
C LYS A 52 -11.24 -14.45 -11.67
N ILE A 53 -10.00 -14.45 -12.14
CA ILE A 53 -9.60 -15.03 -13.43
C ILE A 53 -8.61 -16.18 -13.21
N ILE A 54 -8.84 -17.27 -13.95
CA ILE A 54 -7.86 -18.33 -14.18
C ILE A 54 -7.15 -17.99 -15.49
N ARG A 55 -5.92 -17.50 -15.38
CA ARG A 55 -5.06 -17.14 -16.52
C ARG A 55 -4.02 -18.23 -16.76
N LYS A 56 -3.84 -18.65 -18.01
CA LYS A 56 -2.80 -19.60 -18.43
C LYS A 56 -2.11 -19.07 -19.68
N GLU A 57 -0.83 -19.36 -19.83
CA GLU A 57 -0.07 -18.92 -20.99
C GLU A 57 -0.63 -19.52 -22.29
N GLY A 58 -0.78 -18.69 -23.32
CA GLY A 58 -1.31 -19.10 -24.63
C GLY A 58 -2.79 -19.50 -24.65
N GLN A 59 -3.53 -19.28 -23.56
CA GLN A 59 -4.96 -19.58 -23.47
C GLN A 59 -5.76 -18.32 -23.15
N GLU A 60 -7.02 -18.30 -23.55
CA GLU A 60 -7.94 -17.25 -23.14
C GLU A 60 -8.21 -17.30 -21.63
N ASP A 61 -8.41 -16.13 -21.04
CA ASP A 61 -8.75 -16.00 -19.63
C ASP A 61 -10.11 -16.62 -19.34
N GLN A 62 -10.17 -17.49 -18.32
CA GLN A 62 -11.44 -17.98 -17.80
C GLN A 62 -11.89 -17.14 -16.61
N ILE A 63 -13.05 -16.50 -16.72
CA ILE A 63 -13.69 -15.81 -15.59
C ILE A 63 -14.33 -16.86 -14.69
N LEU A 64 -13.83 -16.95 -13.47
CA LEU A 64 -14.37 -17.86 -12.46
C LEU A 64 -15.55 -17.24 -11.70
N ALA A 65 -15.43 -15.96 -11.34
CA ALA A 65 -16.46 -15.24 -10.58
C ALA A 65 -16.31 -13.72 -10.74
N ALA A 66 -17.40 -13.01 -10.51
CA ALA A 66 -17.42 -11.56 -10.34
C ALA A 66 -17.65 -11.20 -8.87
N GLU A 67 -17.02 -10.13 -8.40
CA GLU A 67 -17.10 -9.60 -7.04
C GLU A 67 -17.38 -8.09 -7.12
N LYS A 68 -18.50 -7.65 -6.52
CA LYS A 68 -18.85 -6.24 -6.39
C LYS A 68 -18.27 -5.69 -5.09
N GLY A 69 -17.49 -4.62 -5.18
CA GLY A 69 -17.02 -3.86 -4.02
C GLY A 69 -17.59 -2.45 -4.05
N TYR A 70 -18.04 -1.95 -2.90
CA TYR A 70 -18.58 -0.60 -2.82
C TYR A 70 -18.14 0.06 -1.52
N ASN A 71 -17.34 1.11 -1.63
CA ASN A 71 -16.86 1.88 -0.49
C ASN A 71 -17.30 3.33 -0.62
N THR A 72 -17.74 3.91 0.49
CA THR A 72 -18.07 5.33 0.58
C THR A 72 -17.11 6.02 1.54
N TYR A 73 -16.67 7.20 1.15
CA TYR A 73 -15.75 8.01 1.93
C TYR A 73 -16.38 9.37 2.13
N LYS A 74 -16.59 9.72 3.39
CA LYS A 74 -17.15 11.01 3.79
C LYS A 74 -16.17 11.71 4.69
N ARG A 75 -16.04 13.03 4.51
CA ARG A 75 -15.28 13.85 5.46
C ARG A 75 -16.01 13.84 6.80
N VAL A 76 -15.26 13.53 7.85
CA VAL A 76 -15.76 13.54 9.22
C VAL A 76 -15.04 14.64 10.00
N ASP A 77 -15.57 14.97 11.18
CA ASP A 77 -14.95 15.96 12.06
C ASP A 77 -13.56 15.51 12.52
N ASP A 78 -12.61 16.45 12.56
CA ASP A 78 -11.21 16.19 12.89
C ASP A 78 -11.05 15.63 14.33
N SER A 79 -12.00 15.89 15.23
CA SER A 79 -12.02 15.32 16.59
C SER A 79 -12.03 13.79 16.59
N ARG A 80 -12.59 13.14 15.55
CA ARG A 80 -12.54 11.68 15.40
C ARG A 80 -11.13 11.16 15.16
N CYS A 81 -10.23 12.01 14.68
CA CYS A 81 -8.83 11.71 14.43
C CYS A 81 -7.90 12.26 15.52
N ALA A 82 -8.43 12.78 16.63
CA ALA A 82 -7.65 13.44 17.68
C ALA A 82 -6.52 12.56 18.23
N ALA A 83 -6.77 11.27 18.44
CA ALA A 83 -5.75 10.33 18.89
C ALA A 83 -4.58 10.20 17.90
N ALA A 84 -4.87 10.11 16.60
CA ALA A 84 -3.85 10.03 15.56
C ALA A 84 -3.07 11.34 15.43
N ALA A 85 -3.76 12.48 15.51
CA ALA A 85 -3.14 13.80 15.49
C ALA A 85 -2.22 14.00 16.71
N GLN A 86 -2.63 13.57 17.90
CA GLN A 86 -1.82 13.64 19.10
C GLN A 86 -0.60 12.72 19.00
N TRP A 87 -0.81 11.47 18.58
CA TRP A 87 0.30 10.53 18.35
C TRP A 87 1.32 11.09 17.37
N TRP A 88 0.88 11.74 16.28
CA TRP A 88 1.80 12.35 15.33
C TRP A 88 2.64 13.46 15.99
N LYS A 89 2.01 14.37 16.75
CA LYS A 89 2.76 15.41 17.47
C LYS A 89 3.87 14.81 18.34
N ASP A 90 3.57 13.72 19.04
CA ASP A 90 4.50 13.09 19.98
C ASP A 90 5.61 12.28 19.28
N ASN A 91 5.41 11.86 18.03
CA ASN A 91 6.31 10.91 17.33
C ASN A 91 6.97 11.48 16.05
N ASN A 92 6.59 12.68 15.61
CA ASN A 92 6.98 13.18 14.29
C ASN A 92 8.50 13.32 14.11
N ASP A 93 9.24 13.66 15.17
CA ASP A 93 10.69 13.87 15.11
C ASP A 93 11.44 12.61 14.66
N LYS A 94 11.14 11.47 15.31
CA LYS A 94 11.68 10.15 14.94
C LYS A 94 11.39 9.82 13.48
N TRP A 95 10.15 10.00 13.05
CA TRP A 95 9.75 9.72 11.67
C TRP A 95 10.36 10.68 10.67
N SER A 96 10.68 11.92 11.08
CA SER A 96 11.47 12.85 10.27
C SER A 96 12.86 12.29 10.04
N THR A 97 13.53 11.77 11.07
CA THR A 97 14.84 11.12 10.92
C THR A 97 14.78 9.91 9.99
N VAL A 98 13.77 9.03 10.14
CA VAL A 98 13.56 7.89 9.23
C VAL A 98 13.41 8.36 7.79
N ARG A 99 12.57 9.38 7.53
CA ARG A 99 12.38 9.93 6.18
C ARG A 99 13.67 10.51 5.61
N SER A 100 14.41 11.29 6.40
CA SER A 100 15.68 11.87 5.96
C SER A 100 16.71 10.83 5.58
N LYS A 101 16.76 9.67 6.27
CA LYS A 101 17.63 8.57 5.86
C LYS A 101 17.18 7.95 4.54
N TRP A 102 15.88 7.76 4.34
CA TRP A 102 15.36 7.29 3.05
C TRP A 102 15.64 8.27 1.92
N ASP A 103 15.52 9.57 2.16
CA ASP A 103 15.90 10.59 1.17
C ASP A 103 17.38 10.45 0.76
N GLU A 104 18.28 10.24 1.73
CA GLU A 104 19.70 9.96 1.45
C GLU A 104 19.88 8.68 0.61
N VAL A 105 19.15 7.60 0.95
CA VAL A 105 19.20 6.33 0.22
C VAL A 105 18.72 6.49 -1.23
N TYR A 106 17.59 7.15 -1.45
CA TYR A 106 17.05 7.37 -2.80
C TYR A 106 17.94 8.30 -3.62
N ASN A 107 18.62 9.25 -2.99
CA ASN A 107 19.60 10.12 -3.67
C ASN A 107 20.88 9.40 -4.12
N ARG A 108 21.07 8.12 -3.78
CA ARG A 108 22.16 7.29 -4.34
C ARG A 108 21.95 7.01 -5.83
N ASN A 109 20.73 7.15 -6.34
CA ASN A 109 20.38 6.90 -7.75
C ASN A 109 20.79 5.50 -8.24
N THR A 110 20.61 4.48 -7.40
CA THR A 110 20.86 3.07 -7.72
C THR A 110 19.61 2.25 -7.48
N ASP A 111 19.55 1.06 -8.07
CA ASP A 111 18.49 0.10 -7.79
C ASP A 111 18.48 -0.26 -6.30
N LEU A 112 17.30 -0.22 -5.69
CA LEU A 112 17.09 -0.51 -4.28
C LEU A 112 16.66 -1.96 -4.10
N HIS A 113 17.52 -2.76 -3.49
CA HIS A 113 17.22 -4.12 -3.08
C HIS A 113 17.28 -4.22 -1.56
N LEU A 114 16.28 -4.86 -0.95
CA LEU A 114 16.19 -5.02 0.49
C LEU A 114 16.23 -6.49 0.91
N HIS A 115 16.93 -6.78 2.01
CA HIS A 115 16.73 -8.02 2.74
C HIS A 115 15.29 -8.10 3.25
N GLU A 116 14.66 -9.28 3.16
CA GLU A 116 13.30 -9.45 3.72
C GLU A 116 13.32 -9.24 5.25
N LYS A 117 14.39 -9.73 5.90
CA LYS A 117 14.57 -9.68 7.35
C LYS A 117 16.02 -9.44 7.72
N VAL A 118 16.21 -8.75 8.83
CA VAL A 118 17.47 -8.63 9.58
C VAL A 118 17.15 -8.97 11.04
N ASP A 119 17.97 -9.80 11.67
CA ASP A 119 17.73 -10.31 13.03
C ASP A 119 16.33 -10.91 13.22
N ASN A 120 15.89 -11.71 12.24
CA ASN A 120 14.57 -12.35 12.19
C ASN A 120 13.36 -11.39 12.26
N LYS A 121 13.57 -10.09 12.07
CA LYS A 121 12.53 -9.07 12.04
C LYS A 121 12.53 -8.37 10.68
N VAL A 122 11.34 -7.99 10.23
CA VAL A 122 11.14 -7.11 9.07
C VAL A 122 11.39 -5.66 9.46
N LEU A 123 11.80 -4.81 8.52
CA LEU A 123 12.25 -3.44 8.80
C LEU A 123 11.31 -2.64 9.71
N PHE A 124 10.01 -2.64 9.42
CA PHE A 124 9.06 -1.85 10.20
C PHE A 124 9.03 -2.28 11.67
N LYS A 125 9.25 -3.56 12.00
CA LYS A 125 9.26 -4.00 13.40
C LYS A 125 10.40 -3.35 14.21
N HIS A 126 11.54 -3.10 13.57
CA HIS A 126 12.65 -2.37 14.20
C HIS A 126 12.33 -0.88 14.32
N LEU A 127 11.80 -0.26 13.26
CA LEU A 127 11.49 1.17 13.26
C LEU A 127 10.33 1.55 14.19
N PHE A 128 9.38 0.65 14.44
CA PHE A 128 8.29 0.87 15.39
C PHE A 128 8.67 0.56 16.85
N ASP A 129 9.88 0.06 17.12
CA ASP A 129 10.37 -0.13 18.48
C ASP A 129 10.54 1.22 19.20
N GLU A 130 9.97 1.36 20.39
CA GLU A 130 9.99 2.61 21.16
C GLU A 130 11.40 2.96 21.67
N GLU A 131 12.32 1.99 21.76
CA GLU A 131 13.71 2.22 22.18
C GLU A 131 14.56 2.86 21.09
N ILE A 132 14.13 2.76 19.82
CA ILE A 132 14.82 3.33 18.67
C ILE A 132 14.31 4.74 18.44
N LYS A 133 15.12 5.76 18.73
CA LYS A 133 14.71 7.17 18.67
C LYS A 133 15.68 8.07 17.91
N THR A 134 16.98 7.78 17.96
CA THR A 134 18.01 8.67 17.43
C THR A 134 18.49 8.23 16.05
N LYS A 135 19.08 9.18 15.30
CA LYS A 135 19.70 8.93 14.01
C LYS A 135 20.73 7.79 14.07
N ASP A 136 21.57 7.78 15.09
CA ASP A 136 22.63 6.76 15.25
C ASP A 136 22.09 5.35 15.51
N GLN A 137 20.84 5.22 15.95
CA GLN A 137 20.13 3.93 16.06
C GLN A 137 19.39 3.59 14.75
N ILE A 138 18.74 4.59 14.14
CA ILE A 138 17.86 4.41 12.97
C ILE A 138 18.66 4.12 11.70
N ASP A 139 19.73 4.88 11.46
CA ASP A 139 20.49 4.80 10.20
C ASP A 139 21.11 3.41 10.00
N PRO A 140 21.78 2.80 11.00
CA PRO A 140 22.33 1.46 10.84
C PRO A 140 21.25 0.41 10.61
N ILE A 141 20.07 0.56 11.22
CA ILE A 141 18.94 -0.33 10.97
C ILE A 141 18.55 -0.26 9.49
N ILE A 142 18.30 0.93 8.95
CA ILE A 142 17.89 1.07 7.54
C ILE A 142 18.97 0.52 6.60
N GLU A 143 20.24 0.84 6.85
CA GLU A 143 21.36 0.35 6.03
C GLU A 143 21.51 -1.17 6.08
N SER A 144 21.27 -1.79 7.24
CA SER A 144 21.36 -3.26 7.37
C SER A 144 20.38 -4.01 6.46
N PHE A 145 19.30 -3.35 6.04
CA PHE A 145 18.34 -3.93 5.10
C PHE A 145 18.76 -3.74 3.64
N ILE A 146 19.66 -2.81 3.31
CA ILE A 146 20.02 -2.50 1.92
C ILE A 146 21.07 -3.49 1.41
N ILE A 147 20.80 -4.09 0.25
CA ILE A 147 21.71 -5.03 -0.42
C ILE A 147 22.61 -4.24 -1.37
N SER A 148 23.90 -4.13 -1.05
CA SER A 148 24.86 -3.33 -1.83
C SER A 148 25.31 -3.97 -3.15
N ASN A 149 25.02 -5.27 -3.38
CA ASN A 149 25.32 -6.00 -4.62
C ASN A 149 24.25 -7.08 -4.85
N PRO A 150 23.12 -6.75 -5.49
CA PRO A 150 22.13 -7.76 -5.87
C PRO A 150 22.75 -8.75 -6.86
N LYS A 151 22.54 -10.05 -6.62
CA LYS A 151 22.95 -11.13 -7.54
C LYS A 151 22.05 -11.20 -8.75
#